data_AF-A0A8S3Q0A8-F1
#
_entry.id   AF-A0A8S3Q0A8-F1
#
_cell.length_a   1.000
_cell.length_b   1.000
_cell.length_c   1.000
_cell.angle_alpha   90.00
_cell.angle_beta   90.00
_cell.angle_gamma   90.00
#
_symmetry.space_group_name_H-M   'P 1'
#
loop_
_entity.id
_entity.type
_entity.pdbx_description
1 polymer ?
#
loop_
_entity_poly.entity_id
_entity_poly.type
_entity_poly.pdbx_seq_one_letter_code
_entity_poly.pdbx_strand_id
1 'polypeptide(L)'
;MEYSCTMCPYVTKYHKDFCNHIVRVHKSDPRFLVYCQVDCCGFSTKSWNSYKQHVSAYHKEVALNENINIDNNEYNIEHQDILLNPNNEALDFNQTYINATYLLSLETKHNLSQAAISIVAENTSDLIKRHIELFKMKIRNQIQVNRPENIDEILNDDTDECYFEDLLSI
;
A
#
# COMPACT_ATOMS: atom_id res chain seq x y z
N MET A 1 4.87 4.81 26.66
CA MET A 1 3.84 3.78 26.53
C MET A 1 3.86 3.29 25.09
N GLU A 2 3.80 1.99 24.86
CA GLU A 2 3.83 1.41 23.50
C GLU A 2 2.52 0.67 23.25
N TYR A 3 1.99 0.80 22.04
CA TYR A 3 0.78 0.14 21.58
C TYR A 3 1.17 -1.02 20.67
N SER A 4 0.73 -2.23 21.00
CA SER A 4 1.02 -3.46 20.27
C SER A 4 -0.25 -4.13 19.79
N CYS A 5 -0.29 -4.54 18.53
CA CYS A 5 -1.39 -5.32 18.01
C CYS A 5 -1.36 -6.74 18.59
N THR A 6 -2.52 -7.27 18.98
CA THR A 6 -2.66 -8.64 19.47
C THR A 6 -2.94 -9.65 18.36
N MET A 7 -3.18 -9.17 17.14
CA MET A 7 -3.48 -9.99 15.96
C MET A 7 -2.29 -10.10 14.99
N CYS A 8 -1.30 -9.21 15.11
CA CYS A 8 -0.08 -9.26 14.29
C CYS A 8 1.13 -8.63 15.02
N PRO A 9 2.36 -8.76 14.50
CA PRO A 9 3.58 -8.21 15.13
C PRO A 9 3.73 -6.68 15.13
N TYR A 10 2.69 -5.92 14.77
CA TYR A 10 2.75 -4.46 14.66
C TYR A 10 2.84 -3.78 16.03
N VAL A 11 3.77 -2.83 16.18
CA VAL A 11 3.98 -2.03 17.39
C VAL A 11 4.20 -0.57 17.02
N THR A 12 3.62 0.36 17.79
CA THR A 12 3.79 1.80 17.61
C THR A 12 3.79 2.54 18.95
N LYS A 13 4.30 3.77 18.95
CA LYS A 13 4.29 4.66 20.12
C LYS A 13 3.05 5.56 20.16
N TYR A 14 2.30 5.64 19.07
CA TYR A 14 1.19 6.57 18.91
C TYR A 14 -0.15 5.83 18.86
N HIS A 15 -1.10 6.18 19.73
CA HIS A 15 -2.42 5.56 19.78
C HIS A 15 -3.19 5.73 18.46
N LYS A 16 -3.05 6.88 17.79
CA LYS A 16 -3.64 7.15 16.48
C LYS A 16 -3.20 6.15 15.42
N ASP A 17 -1.90 5.85 15.37
CA ASP A 17 -1.35 4.89 14.42
C ASP A 17 -1.81 3.47 14.72
N PHE A 18 -1.93 3.13 16.01
CA PHE A 18 -2.50 1.86 16.45
C PHE A 18 -3.97 1.74 16.01
N CYS A 19 -4.79 2.75 16.26
CA CYS A 19 -6.18 2.80 15.82
C CYS A 19 -6.31 2.66 14.30
N ASN A 20 -5.50 3.39 13.54
CA ASN A 20 -5.48 3.32 12.08
C ASN A 20 -5.07 1.94 11.58
N HIS A 21 -4.05 1.33 12.19
CA HIS A 21 -3.61 -0.03 11.89
C HIS A 21 -4.76 -1.04 12.10
N ILE A 22 -5.43 -1.00 13.25
CA ILE A 22 -6.54 -1.92 13.57
C ILE A 22 -7.67 -1.80 12.55
N VAL A 23 -8.03 -0.57 12.14
CA VAL A 23 -9.09 -0.33 11.15
C VAL A 23 -8.69 -0.73 9.74
N ARG A 24 -7.44 -0.49 9.34
CA ARG A 24 -6.99 -0.77 7.97
C ARG A 24 -6.68 -2.24 7.75
N VAL A 25 -6.10 -2.91 8.74
CA VAL A 25 -5.57 -4.27 8.61
C VAL A 25 -6.55 -5.31 9.15
N HIS A 26 -7.21 -5.04 10.29
CA HIS A 26 -7.97 -6.05 11.02
C HIS A 26 -9.49 -5.83 11.03
N LYS A 27 -10.02 -4.79 10.37
CA LYS A 27 -11.47 -4.49 10.39
C LYS A 27 -12.36 -5.66 9.99
N SER A 28 -11.91 -6.52 9.09
CA SER A 28 -12.64 -7.69 8.61
C SER A 28 -12.06 -9.01 9.12
N ASP A 29 -11.22 -8.97 10.15
CA ASP A 29 -10.60 -10.17 10.71
C ASP A 29 -11.67 -11.04 11.43
N PRO A 30 -11.87 -12.31 11.04
CA PRO A 30 -12.82 -13.21 11.70
C PRO A 30 -12.52 -13.44 13.19
N ARG A 31 -11.29 -13.20 13.63
CA ARG A 31 -10.84 -13.35 15.02
C ARG A 31 -10.56 -12.02 15.68
N PHE A 32 -11.19 -10.94 15.19
CA PHE A 32 -10.98 -9.60 15.72
C PHE A 32 -11.09 -9.57 17.24
N LEU A 33 -10.00 -9.17 17.89
CA LEU A 33 -9.91 -8.98 19.32
C LEU A 33 -8.89 -7.89 19.60
N VAL A 34 -9.34 -6.80 20.22
CA VAL A 34 -8.50 -5.65 20.59
C VAL A 34 -8.57 -5.43 22.09
N TYR A 35 -7.41 -5.17 22.68
CA TYR A 35 -7.26 -4.82 24.09
C TYR A 35 -7.02 -3.32 24.21
N CYS A 36 -7.64 -2.70 25.21
CA CYS A 36 -7.27 -1.34 25.59
C CYS A 36 -5.90 -1.37 26.23
N GLN A 37 -4.98 -0.59 25.69
CA GLN A 37 -3.62 -0.48 26.21
C GLN A 37 -3.38 0.88 26.89
N VAL A 38 -4.43 1.64 27.16
CA VAL A 38 -4.37 2.92 27.86
C VAL A 38 -4.43 2.69 29.37
N ASP A 39 -3.49 3.27 30.12
CA ASP A 39 -3.41 3.26 31.59
C ASP A 39 -3.68 1.90 32.27
N CYS A 40 -3.15 0.82 31.69
CA CYS A 40 -3.37 -0.55 32.16
C CYS A 40 -4.86 -0.95 32.23
N CYS A 41 -5.68 -0.41 31.32
CA CYS A 41 -7.08 -0.78 31.19
C CYS A 41 -7.20 -2.27 30.80
N GLY A 42 -7.94 -3.04 31.60
CA GLY A 42 -8.20 -4.46 31.32
C GLY A 42 -9.32 -4.72 30.30
N PHE A 43 -9.83 -3.67 29.64
CA PHE A 43 -10.94 -3.81 28.69
C PHE A 43 -10.48 -4.49 27.40
N SER A 44 -11.30 -5.40 26.89
CA SER A 44 -11.11 -6.00 25.57
C SER A 44 -12.45 -6.18 24.88
N THR A 45 -12.43 -6.18 23.55
CA THR A 45 -13.65 -6.34 22.76
C THR A 45 -13.38 -6.97 21.41
N LYS A 46 -14.42 -7.61 20.86
CA LYS A 46 -14.48 -8.15 19.50
C LYS A 46 -15.14 -7.20 18.51
N SER A 47 -15.38 -5.95 18.89
CA SER A 47 -15.99 -4.93 18.03
C SER A 47 -15.22 -3.62 18.10
N TRP A 48 -14.86 -3.08 16.93
CA TRP A 48 -14.19 -1.79 16.82
C TRP A 48 -15.02 -0.62 17.37
N ASN A 49 -16.33 -0.63 17.14
CA ASN A 49 -17.21 0.43 17.64
C ASN A 49 -17.26 0.44 19.18
N SER A 50 -17.28 -0.74 19.79
CA SER A 50 -17.23 -0.87 21.25
C SER A 50 -15.89 -0.38 21.81
N TYR A 51 -14.79 -0.60 21.10
CA TYR A 51 -13.47 -0.07 21.48
C TYR A 51 -13.46 1.46 21.46
N LYS A 52 -13.91 2.08 20.36
CA LYS A 52 -14.01 3.54 20.27
C LYS A 52 -14.85 4.14 21.39
N GLN A 53 -16.03 3.56 21.63
CA GLN A 53 -16.92 4.04 22.68
C GLN A 53 -16.27 3.92 24.07
N HIS A 54 -15.57 2.82 24.33
CA HIS A 54 -14.81 2.64 25.56
C HIS A 54 -13.74 3.71 25.75
N VAL A 55 -12.89 3.95 24.74
CA VAL A 55 -11.83 4.97 24.81
C VAL A 55 -12.41 6.36 24.99
N SER A 56 -13.48 6.69 24.27
CA SER A 56 -14.17 7.98 24.39
C SER A 56 -14.77 8.20 25.79
N ALA A 57 -15.36 7.16 26.39
CA ALA A 57 -16.01 7.26 27.68
C ALA A 57 -15.03 7.31 28.87
N TYR A 58 -13.98 6.48 28.82
CA TYR A 58 -13.09 6.23 29.96
C TYR A 58 -11.70 6.85 29.82
N HIS A 59 -11.26 7.15 28.60
CA HIS A 59 -9.93 7.68 28.29
C HIS A 59 -10.04 9.01 27.51
N LYS A 60 -10.77 9.96 28.09
CA LYS A 60 -11.09 11.27 27.47
C LYS A 60 -9.84 12.04 27.01
N GLU A 61 -8.74 11.96 27.76
CA GLU A 61 -7.48 12.65 27.39
C GLU A 61 -6.87 12.09 26.10
N VAL A 62 -7.00 10.77 25.89
CA VAL A 62 -6.57 10.11 24.65
C VAL A 62 -7.55 10.42 23.51
N ALA A 63 -8.86 10.42 23.81
CA ALA A 63 -9.91 10.74 22.84
C ALA A 63 -9.93 12.21 22.40
N LEU A 64 -9.36 13.15 23.17
CA LEU A 64 -9.27 14.58 22.81
C LEU A 64 -8.05 14.89 21.94
N ASN A 65 -6.93 14.20 22.15
CA ASN A 65 -5.75 14.29 21.29
C ASN A 65 -5.98 13.70 19.91
N GLU A 66 -7.05 12.91 19.79
CA GLU A 66 -7.46 12.28 18.57
C GLU A 66 -8.85 12.82 18.23
N ASN A 67 -8.90 13.89 17.43
CA ASN A 67 -10.09 14.19 16.64
C ASN A 67 -10.34 13.01 15.67
N ILE A 68 -10.79 11.86 16.20
CA ILE A 68 -11.22 10.69 15.47
C ILE A 68 -12.60 11.04 14.92
N ASN A 69 -12.63 11.97 13.97
CA ASN A 69 -13.75 12.13 13.08
C ASN A 69 -13.69 10.99 12.03
N ILE A 70 -13.77 9.75 12.53
CA ILE A 70 -14.00 8.55 11.71
C ILE A 70 -15.48 8.21 11.84
N ASP A 71 -16.31 9.20 11.49
CA ASP A 71 -17.68 9.00 11.01
C ASP A 71 -17.88 9.63 9.62
N ASN A 72 -16.81 10.15 9.00
CA ASN A 72 -16.87 10.53 7.61
C ASN A 72 -16.63 9.30 6.75
N ASN A 73 -17.74 8.83 6.20
CA ASN A 73 -17.87 7.96 5.04
C ASN A 73 -17.29 8.62 3.76
N GLU A 74 -16.13 9.27 3.87
CA GLU A 74 -15.47 9.97 2.79
C GLU A 74 -14.07 9.39 2.61
N TYR A 75 -13.92 8.74 1.47
CA TYR A 75 -12.75 8.02 0.99
C TYR A 75 -11.58 8.99 0.77
N ASN A 76 -10.93 9.45 1.85
CA ASN A 76 -9.67 10.19 1.75
C ASN A 76 -8.52 9.19 1.63
N ILE A 77 -8.26 8.77 0.39
CA ILE A 77 -6.98 8.22 -0.01
C ILE A 77 -6.01 9.42 -0.03
N GLU A 78 -5.40 9.70 1.11
CA GLU A 78 -4.16 10.48 1.10
C GLU A 78 -3.13 9.63 0.35
N HIS A 79 -2.80 10.08 -0.86
CA HIS A 79 -1.64 9.65 -1.62
C HIS A 79 -0.40 9.85 -0.75
N GLN A 80 -0.06 8.83 0.03
CA GLN A 80 1.27 8.76 0.60
C GLN A 80 2.19 8.33 -0.54
N ASP A 81 2.98 9.27 -1.05
CA ASP A 81 4.09 8.99 -1.95
C ASP A 81 5.08 8.06 -1.24
N ILE A 82 4.86 6.75 -1.40
CA ILE A 82 5.77 5.73 -0.89
C ILE A 82 6.95 5.70 -1.85
N LEU A 83 8.11 6.17 -1.36
CA LEU A 83 9.41 6.02 -2.00
C LEU A 83 9.60 4.55 -2.42
N LEU A 84 9.64 4.32 -3.73
CA LEU A 84 9.81 3.02 -4.35
C LEU A 84 11.17 2.43 -3.97
N ASN A 85 11.17 1.41 -3.11
CA ASN A 85 12.30 0.50 -2.96
C ASN A 85 12.07 -0.69 -3.93
N PRO A 86 12.90 -0.89 -4.96
CA PRO A 86 12.59 -1.78 -6.09
C PRO A 86 12.66 -3.29 -5.80
N ASN A 87 12.91 -3.73 -4.55
CA ASN A 87 13.32 -5.11 -4.27
C ASN A 87 12.35 -5.97 -3.45
N ASN A 88 11.04 -5.69 -3.41
CA ASN A 88 10.16 -6.44 -2.50
C ASN A 88 8.88 -6.97 -3.18
N GLU A 89 8.66 -8.29 -3.07
CA GLU A 89 7.39 -8.99 -3.35
C GLU A 89 6.18 -8.36 -2.62
N ALA A 90 6.43 -7.60 -1.55
CA ALA A 90 5.43 -6.78 -0.86
C ALA A 90 4.83 -5.65 -1.72
N LEU A 91 5.52 -5.21 -2.78
CA LEU A 91 5.02 -4.20 -3.72
C LEU A 91 3.85 -4.73 -4.55
N ASP A 92 3.93 -6.00 -4.97
CA ASP A 92 2.92 -6.66 -5.81
C ASP A 92 1.62 -6.91 -5.03
N PHE A 93 1.75 -7.30 -3.76
CA PHE A 93 0.62 -7.47 -2.86
C PHE A 93 -0.15 -6.16 -2.64
N ASN A 94 0.56 -5.04 -2.44
CA ASN A 94 -0.06 -3.74 -2.21
C ASN A 94 -0.74 -3.22 -3.49
N GLN A 95 -0.10 -3.39 -4.66
CA GLN A 95 -0.69 -2.97 -5.93
C GLN A 95 -1.95 -3.78 -6.25
N THR A 96 -1.92 -5.10 -6.04
CA THR A 96 -3.07 -5.98 -6.23
C THR A 96 -4.22 -5.58 -5.31
N TYR A 97 -3.94 -5.26 -4.05
CA TYR A 97 -4.94 -4.78 -3.11
C TYR A 97 -5.58 -3.46 -3.54
N ILE A 98 -4.78 -2.48 -3.98
CA ILE A 98 -5.27 -1.18 -4.46
C ILE A 98 -6.17 -1.38 -5.69
N ASN A 99 -5.72 -2.20 -6.65
CA ASN A 99 -6.47 -2.49 -7.86
C ASN A 99 -7.81 -3.17 -7.54
N ALA A 100 -7.79 -4.21 -6.71
CA ALA A 100 -9.01 -4.92 -6.30
C ALA A 100 -10.00 -3.99 -5.58
N THR A 101 -9.49 -3.14 -4.67
CA THR A 101 -10.31 -2.17 -3.94
C THR A 101 -10.99 -1.18 -4.88
N TYR A 102 -10.26 -0.68 -5.88
CA TYR A 102 -10.79 0.23 -6.89
C TYR A 102 -11.90 -0.43 -7.72
N LEU A 103 -11.67 -1.65 -8.21
CA LEU A 103 -12.67 -2.39 -9.02
C LEU A 103 -13.95 -2.70 -8.22
N LEU A 104 -13.82 -3.09 -6.95
CA LEU A 104 -14.96 -3.31 -6.06
C LEU A 104 -15.74 -2.01 -5.77
N SER A 105 -15.03 -0.88 -5.70
CA SER A 105 -15.68 0.43 -5.54
C SER A 105 -16.48 0.84 -6.79
N LEU A 106 -16.00 0.48 -7.99
CA LEU A 106 -16.73 0.70 -9.24
C LEU A 106 -18.00 -0.17 -9.33
N GLU A 107 -17.90 -1.44 -8.92
CA GLU A 107 -19.03 -2.35 -8.85
C GLU A 107 -20.14 -1.80 -7.95
N THR A 108 -19.77 -1.48 -6.70
CA THR A 108 -20.72 -1.11 -5.66
C THR A 108 -21.34 0.28 -5.86
N LYS A 109 -20.59 1.23 -6.42
CA LYS A 109 -21.09 2.61 -6.64
C LYS A 109 -21.95 2.74 -7.89
N HIS A 110 -21.67 1.95 -8.92
CA HIS A 110 -22.29 2.11 -10.24
C HIS A 110 -23.12 0.91 -10.69
N ASN A 111 -23.28 -0.13 -9.85
CA ASN A 111 -23.98 -1.37 -10.16
C ASN A 111 -23.55 -1.97 -11.50
N LEU A 112 -22.25 -1.88 -11.79
CA LEU A 112 -21.68 -2.37 -13.04
C LEU A 112 -21.57 -3.89 -12.99
N SER A 113 -21.84 -4.54 -14.12
CA SER A 113 -21.57 -5.97 -14.24
C SER A 113 -20.07 -6.24 -14.25
N GLN A 114 -19.67 -7.44 -13.81
CA GLN A 114 -18.27 -7.88 -13.85
C GLN A 114 -17.66 -7.79 -15.27
N ALA A 115 -18.47 -8.03 -16.30
CA ALA A 115 -18.04 -7.86 -17.69
C ALA A 115 -17.70 -6.40 -18.03
N ALA A 116 -18.54 -5.44 -17.59
CA ALA A 116 -18.28 -4.02 -17.81
C ALA A 116 -17.02 -3.56 -17.06
N ILE A 117 -16.80 -4.06 -15.84
CA ILE A 117 -15.62 -3.75 -15.02
C ILE A 117 -14.33 -4.28 -15.69
N SER A 118 -14.34 -5.52 -16.21
CA SER A 118 -13.20 -6.08 -16.95
C SER A 118 -12.85 -5.23 -18.17
N ILE A 119 -13.85 -4.85 -18.96
CA ILE A 119 -13.66 -4.01 -20.15
C ILE A 119 -13.04 -2.65 -19.77
N VAL A 120 -13.49 -2.03 -18.67
CA VAL A 120 -12.90 -0.78 -18.19
C VAL A 120 -11.44 -1.01 -17.76
N ALA A 121 -11.14 -2.06 -17.01
CA ALA A 121 -9.78 -2.35 -16.56
C ALA A 121 -8.82 -2.61 -17.74
N GLU A 122 -9.27 -3.37 -18.74
CA GLU A 122 -8.53 -3.67 -19.96
C GLU A 122 -8.27 -2.40 -20.79
N ASN A 123 -9.33 -1.64 -21.10
CA ASN A 123 -9.21 -0.42 -21.90
C ASN A 123 -8.28 0.62 -21.23
N THR A 124 -8.37 0.75 -19.90
CA THR A 124 -7.53 1.69 -19.16
C THR A 124 -6.08 1.24 -19.15
N SER A 125 -5.83 -0.07 -18.98
CA SER A 125 -4.49 -0.64 -19.06
C SER A 125 -3.86 -0.44 -20.44
N ASP A 126 -4.62 -0.65 -21.51
CA ASP A 126 -4.13 -0.52 -22.88
C ASP A 126 -3.88 0.94 -23.26
N LEU A 127 -4.73 1.86 -22.81
CA LEU A 127 -4.50 3.29 -22.96
C LEU A 127 -3.18 3.71 -22.29
N ILE A 128 -2.97 3.32 -21.03
CA ILE A 128 -1.76 3.65 -20.29
C ILE A 128 -0.52 3.04 -20.96
N LYS A 129 -0.58 1.76 -21.36
CA LYS A 129 0.52 1.11 -22.09
C LYS A 129 0.88 1.87 -23.36
N ARG A 130 -0.11 2.29 -24.15
CA ARG A 130 0.11 3.05 -25.39
C ARG A 130 0.76 4.41 -25.11
N HIS A 131 0.32 5.11 -24.06
CA HIS A 131 0.96 6.36 -23.64
C HIS A 131 2.39 6.18 -23.17
N ILE A 132 2.68 5.10 -22.42
CA ILE A 132 4.03 4.75 -21.98
C ILE A 132 4.93 4.46 -23.19
N GLU A 133 4.46 3.71 -24.18
CA GLU A 133 5.24 3.44 -25.39
C GLU A 133 5.52 4.71 -26.21
N LEU A 134 4.53 5.59 -26.36
CA LEU A 134 4.75 6.90 -27.00
C LEU A 134 5.77 7.73 -26.22
N PHE A 135 5.72 7.70 -24.88
CA PHE A 135 6.68 8.40 -24.03
C PHE A 135 8.10 7.83 -24.16
N LYS A 136 8.25 6.50 -24.14
CA LYS A 136 9.52 5.81 -24.39
C LYS A 136 10.08 6.17 -25.76
N MET A 137 9.26 6.18 -26.81
CA MET A 137 9.68 6.59 -28.15
C MET A 137 10.17 8.04 -28.19
N LYS A 138 9.45 8.98 -27.55
CA LYS A 138 9.89 10.37 -27.45
C LYS A 138 11.25 10.51 -26.76
N ILE A 139 11.46 9.80 -25.66
CA ILE A 139 12.73 9.79 -24.94
C ILE A 139 13.84 9.21 -25.83
N ARG A 140 13.61 8.05 -26.48
CA ARG A 140 14.62 7.46 -27.38
C ARG A 140 15.00 8.40 -28.52
N ASN A 141 14.02 9.06 -29.14
CA ASN A 141 14.28 10.01 -30.22
C ASN A 141 15.07 11.23 -29.72
N GLN A 142 14.77 11.75 -28.53
CA GLN A 142 15.53 12.85 -27.92
C GLN A 142 16.98 12.45 -27.62
N ILE A 143 17.20 11.22 -27.14
CA ILE A 143 18.54 10.69 -26.86
C ILE A 143 19.32 10.47 -28.17
N GLN A 144 18.65 10.00 -29.23
CA GLN A 144 19.28 9.79 -30.55
C GLN A 144 19.62 11.12 -31.25
N VAL A 145 18.76 12.14 -31.13
CA VAL A 145 18.99 13.48 -31.69
C VAL A 145 20.10 14.23 -30.94
N ASN A 146 20.27 13.98 -29.64
CA ASN A 146 21.35 14.55 -28.83
C ASN A 146 22.58 13.64 -28.69
N ARG A 147 22.73 12.62 -29.54
CA ARG A 147 23.94 11.80 -29.55
C ARG A 147 25.12 12.69 -30.03
N PRO A 148 26.10 13.04 -29.19
CA PRO A 148 27.32 13.64 -29.69
C PRO A 148 27.99 12.64 -30.63
N GLU A 149 28.39 13.08 -31.82
CA GLU A 149 29.20 12.33 -32.78
C GLU A 149 30.61 12.06 -32.22
N ASN A 150 30.75 11.25 -31.15
CA ASN A 150 32.03 10.66 -30.74
C ASN A 150 31.90 9.70 -29.54
N ILE A 151 31.27 8.53 -29.68
CA ILE A 151 31.61 7.37 -28.84
C ILE A 151 31.36 6.09 -29.65
N ASP A 152 32.17 5.87 -30.68
CA ASP A 152 32.31 4.56 -31.34
C ASP A 152 33.42 3.70 -30.70
N GLU A 153 33.89 4.04 -29.49
CA GLU A 153 35.03 3.37 -28.85
C GLU A 153 34.78 2.76 -27.45
N ILE A 154 33.54 2.67 -26.93
CA ILE A 154 33.31 2.10 -25.58
C ILE A 154 32.31 0.93 -25.56
N LEU A 155 31.89 0.39 -26.70
CA LEU A 155 31.15 -0.89 -26.74
C LEU A 155 31.64 -1.78 -27.87
N ASN A 156 32.94 -2.09 -27.85
CA ASN A 156 33.49 -3.32 -28.41
C ASN A 156 34.22 -4.03 -27.28
N ASP A 157 33.47 -4.79 -26.47
CA ASP A 157 33.96 -6.05 -25.90
C ASP A 157 32.73 -6.89 -25.58
N ASP A 158 32.27 -7.60 -26.62
CA ASP A 158 31.62 -8.89 -26.42
C ASP A 158 32.61 -9.84 -25.73
N THR A 159 32.07 -10.89 -25.10
CA THR A 159 32.74 -12.01 -24.37
C THR A 159 32.84 -11.74 -22.85
N ASP A 160 32.37 -12.57 -21.93
CA ASP A 160 32.00 -13.98 -21.99
C ASP A 160 30.92 -14.36 -20.95
N GLU A 161 30.25 -15.45 -21.29
CA GLU A 161 29.47 -16.32 -20.42
C GLU A 161 30.23 -16.72 -19.14
N CYS A 162 29.46 -17.30 -18.21
CA CYS A 162 29.85 -18.47 -17.41
C CYS A 162 30.34 -18.28 -15.95
N TYR A 163 29.65 -19.02 -15.07
CA TYR A 163 30.01 -19.53 -13.73
C TYR A 163 30.20 -18.58 -12.54
N PHE A 164 29.27 -18.65 -11.60
CA PHE A 164 29.57 -18.54 -10.17
C PHE A 164 28.77 -19.60 -9.39
N GLU A 165 29.04 -20.88 -9.68
CA GLU A 165 29.07 -21.87 -8.60
C GLU A 165 30.47 -21.81 -7.96
N ASP A 166 30.54 -22.20 -6.69
CA ASP A 166 31.75 -22.31 -5.85
C ASP A 166 32.29 -21.04 -5.19
N LEU A 167 31.59 -20.61 -4.13
CA LEU A 167 32.28 -20.25 -2.89
C LEU A 167 31.90 -21.23 -1.78
N LEU A 168 32.46 -22.43 -1.93
CA LEU A 168 32.76 -23.34 -0.84
C LEU A 168 33.70 -22.67 0.17
N SER A 169 33.42 -22.95 1.44
CA SER A 169 34.42 -23.35 2.42
C SER A 169 35.55 -22.38 2.75
N ILE A 170 35.33 -21.54 3.77
CA ILE A 170 36.22 -21.45 4.94
C ILE A 170 35.35 -21.37 6.20
#